data_AF-A0A820BYR9-F1
#
_entry.id   AF-A0A820BYR9-F1
#
_cell.length_a   1.000
_cell.length_b   1.000
_cell.length_c   1.000
_cell.angle_alpha   90.00
_cell.angle_beta   90.00
_cell.angle_gamma   90.00
#
_symmetry.space_group_name_H-M   'P 1'
#
loop_
_entity.id
_entity.type
_entity.pdbx_description
1 polymer ?
#
loop_
_entity_poly.entity_id
_entity_poly.type
_entity_poly.pdbx_seq_one_letter_code
_entity_poly.pdbx_strand_id
1 'polypeptide(L)'
;MGEKSWTTDPIVTRLFIIILFFSTPLHYHDDSPTPTKILKKKQAILQTQNGYITLLWRYLTYRYGSAGSIRIYLSLVHVYMKMQQVGYGVYTQLRTQKDLVPTHETLNKLVTLDINDTQ
;
A
#
# COMPACT_ATOMS: atom_id res chain seq x y z
N MET A 1 8.99 -22.09 19.02
CA MET A 1 9.07 -21.73 17.59
C MET A 1 8.85 -20.22 17.50
N GLY A 2 9.92 -19.44 17.34
CA GLY A 2 9.80 -17.97 17.27
C GLY A 2 8.96 -17.58 16.07
N GLU A 3 7.92 -16.77 16.29
CA GLU A 3 7.14 -16.17 15.22
C GLU A 3 8.07 -15.32 14.37
N LYS A 4 8.49 -15.85 13.21
CA LYS A 4 9.20 -15.04 12.21
C LYS A 4 8.20 -14.04 11.67
N SER A 5 8.15 -12.86 12.27
CA SER A 5 7.36 -11.76 11.77
C SER A 5 7.77 -11.46 10.34
N TRP A 6 6.80 -11.41 9.43
CA TRP A 6 7.04 -11.10 8.02
C TRP A 6 7.74 -9.76 7.83
N THR A 7 7.62 -8.85 8.80
CA THR A 7 8.31 -7.55 8.83
C THR A 7 9.84 -7.68 8.86
N THR A 8 10.36 -8.82 9.32
CA THR A 8 11.81 -9.12 9.33
C THR A 8 12.30 -9.69 8.02
N ASP A 9 11.40 -10.09 7.10
CA ASP A 9 11.78 -10.57 5.77
C ASP A 9 11.82 -9.40 4.78
N PRO A 10 13.02 -8.99 4.32
CA PRO A 10 13.16 -7.84 3.45
C PRO A 10 12.53 -8.06 2.07
N ILE A 11 12.39 -9.31 1.61
CA ILE A 11 11.78 -9.62 0.32
C ILE A 11 10.27 -9.42 0.41
N VAL A 12 9.64 -9.93 1.46
CA VAL A 12 8.20 -9.72 1.71
C VAL A 12 7.89 -8.22 1.80
N THR A 13 8.67 -7.47 2.60
CA THR A 13 8.48 -6.03 2.79
C THR A 13 8.64 -5.26 1.48
N ARG A 14 9.70 -5.53 0.68
CA ARG A 14 9.93 -4.86 -0.60
C ARG A 14 8.80 -5.12 -1.59
N LEU A 15 8.39 -6.39 -1.74
CA LEU A 15 7.29 -6.75 -2.63
C LEU A 15 5.98 -6.11 -2.20
N PHE A 16 5.72 -6.07 -0.89
CA PHE A 16 4.53 -5.42 -0.37
C PHE A 16 4.52 -3.91 -0.65
N ILE A 17 5.64 -3.20 -0.46
CA ILE A 17 5.76 -1.77 -0.79
C ILE A 17 5.51 -1.52 -2.28
N ILE A 18 6.06 -2.36 -3.18
CA ILE A 18 5.82 -2.23 -4.63
C ILE A 18 4.32 -2.42 -4.94
N ILE A 19 3.69 -3.44 -4.35
CA ILE A 19 2.25 -3.67 -4.49
C ILE A 19 1.47 -2.44 -4.03
N LEU A 20 1.80 -1.88 -2.86
CA LEU A 20 1.17 -0.68 -2.31
C LEU A 20 1.30 0.54 -3.23
N PHE A 21 2.47 0.73 -3.85
CA PHE A 21 2.72 1.83 -4.79
C PHE A 21 1.77 1.78 -6.00
N PHE A 22 1.54 0.57 -6.53
CA PHE A 22 0.56 0.39 -7.62
C PHE A 22 -0.89 0.43 -7.12
N SER A 23 -1.16 0.16 -5.84
CA SER A 23 -2.49 0.22 -5.25
C SER A 23 -2.99 1.64 -4.93
N THR A 24 -2.10 2.56 -4.59
CA THR A 24 -2.45 3.91 -4.09
C THR A 24 -3.20 4.81 -5.08
N PRO A 25 -2.97 4.76 -6.41
CA PRO A 25 -3.73 5.57 -7.37
C PRO A 25 -5.11 4.97 -7.72
N LEU A 26 -5.50 3.83 -7.16
CA LEU A 26 -6.62 3.04 -7.67
C LEU A 26 -7.96 3.23 -6.96
N HIS A 27 -8.01 3.90 -5.80
CA HIS A 27 -9.28 4.14 -5.09
C HIS A 27 -9.51 5.64 -4.90
N TYR A 28 -9.74 6.35 -6.02
CA TYR A 28 -10.73 7.41 -5.96
C TYR A 28 -12.07 6.69 -5.79
N HIS A 29 -12.68 6.84 -4.61
CA HIS A 29 -14.08 6.50 -4.40
C HIS A 29 -14.91 7.51 -5.20
N ASP A 30 -14.90 7.36 -6.52
CA ASP A 30 -15.88 8.00 -7.36
C ASP A 30 -17.08 7.06 -7.30
N ASP A 31 -18.16 7.46 -6.62
CA ASP A 31 -19.42 6.70 -6.56
C ASP A 31 -20.10 6.58 -7.94
N SER A 32 -19.42 7.07 -8.98
CA SER A 32 -19.79 6.96 -10.37
C SER A 32 -19.04 5.81 -11.07
N PRO A 33 -19.69 5.09 -12.02
CA PRO A 33 -19.03 4.03 -12.77
C PRO A 33 -17.80 4.60 -13.49
N THR A 34 -16.63 4.03 -13.21
CA THR A 34 -15.36 4.49 -13.80
C THR A 34 -15.46 4.49 -15.33
N PRO A 35 -15.27 5.64 -16.01
CA PRO A 35 -15.36 5.70 -17.47
C PRO A 35 -14.46 4.67 -18.14
N THR A 36 -14.97 3.91 -19.11
CA THR A 36 -14.29 2.76 -19.74
C THR A 36 -12.91 3.10 -20.33
N LYS A 37 -12.69 4.35 -20.72
CA LYS A 37 -11.39 4.87 -21.21
C LYS A 37 -10.33 4.95 -20.10
N ILE A 38 -10.73 5.23 -18.86
CA ILE A 38 -9.83 5.28 -17.69
C ILE A 38 -9.45 3.86 -17.27
N LEU A 39 -10.39 2.91 -17.37
CA LEU A 39 -10.15 1.49 -17.08
C LEU A 39 -9.05 0.90 -17.98
N LYS A 40 -9.08 1.18 -19.29
CA LYS A 40 -8.05 0.72 -20.24
C LYS A 40 -6.65 1.28 -19.93
N LYS A 41 -6.55 2.54 -19.48
CA LYS A 41 -5.26 3.13 -19.05
C LYS A 41 -4.73 2.50 -17.77
N LYS A 42 -5.63 2.11 -16.86
CA LYS A 42 -5.29 1.46 -15.57
C LYS A 42 -5.00 -0.03 -15.71
N GLN A 43 -5.36 -0.66 -16.83
CA GLN A 43 -5.17 -2.10 -17.05
C GLN A 43 -3.70 -2.53 -16.95
N ALA A 44 -2.77 -1.78 -17.55
CA ALA A 44 -1.34 -2.09 -17.46
C ALA A 44 -0.80 -2.01 -16.02
N ILE A 45 -1.32 -1.05 -15.24
CA ILE A 45 -0.98 -0.88 -13.82
C ILE A 45 -1.51 -2.08 -13.00
N LEU A 46 -2.77 -2.47 -13.22
CA LEU A 46 -3.38 -3.63 -12.57
C LEU A 46 -2.68 -4.94 -12.92
N GLN A 47 -2.27 -5.11 -14.18
CA GLN A 47 -1.49 -6.28 -14.62
C GLN A 47 -0.13 -6.32 -13.94
N THR A 48 0.56 -5.18 -13.85
CA THR A 48 1.84 -5.06 -13.16
C THR A 48 1.70 -5.40 -11.67
N GLN A 49 0.69 -4.85 -11.01
CA GLN A 49 0.35 -5.14 -9.61
C GLN A 49 0.09 -6.64 -9.40
N ASN A 50 -0.72 -7.28 -10.25
CA ASN A 50 -0.99 -8.72 -10.18
C ASN A 50 0.27 -9.57 -10.38
N GLY A 51 1.22 -9.11 -11.20
CA GLY A 51 2.53 -9.74 -11.35
C GLY A 51 3.29 -9.79 -10.01
N TYR A 52 3.35 -8.66 -9.30
CA TYR A 52 4.00 -8.59 -7.99
C TYR A 52 3.26 -9.37 -6.90
N ILE A 53 1.93 -9.38 -6.90
CA ILE A 53 1.12 -10.21 -5.99
C ILE A 53 1.43 -11.70 -6.22
N THR A 54 1.50 -12.13 -7.48
CA THR A 54 1.83 -13.52 -7.83
C THR A 54 3.23 -13.88 -7.36
N LEU A 55 4.20 -12.97 -7.54
CA LEU A 55 5.58 -13.18 -7.10
C LEU A 55 5.66 -13.29 -5.56
N LEU A 56 4.95 -12.41 -4.84
CA LEU A 56 4.83 -12.45 -3.39
C LEU A 56 4.23 -13.78 -2.93
N TRP A 57 3.14 -14.23 -3.56
CA TRP A 57 2.49 -15.48 -3.20
C TRP A 57 3.41 -16.70 -3.39
N ARG A 58 4.14 -16.76 -4.51
CA ARG A 58 5.12 -17.81 -4.77
C ARG A 58 6.26 -17.79 -3.74
N TYR A 59 6.77 -16.61 -3.43
CA TYR A 59 7.83 -16.44 -2.43
C TYR A 59 7.36 -16.92 -1.05
N LEU A 60 6.17 -16.49 -0.63
CA LEU A 60 5.60 -16.89 0.66
C LEU A 60 5.43 -18.42 0.73
N THR A 61 4.85 -19.01 -0.32
CA THR A 61 4.58 -20.46 -0.39
C THR A 61 5.88 -21.26 -0.29
N TYR A 62 6.92 -20.82 -1.01
CA TYR A 62 8.24 -21.44 -0.98
C TYR A 62 8.92 -21.31 0.39
N ARG A 63 8.82 -20.14 1.05
CA ARG A 63 9.58 -19.82 2.26
C ARG A 63 8.90 -20.24 3.57
N TYR A 64 7.58 -20.20 3.62
CA TYR A 64 6.79 -20.37 4.85
C TYR A 64 5.80 -21.54 4.80
N GLY A 65 5.67 -22.22 3.65
CA GLY A 65 4.68 -23.26 3.42
C GLY A 65 3.25 -22.70 3.37
N SER A 66 2.28 -23.54 3.04
CA SER A 66 0.89 -23.11 2.77
C SER A 66 0.26 -22.35 3.96
N ALA A 67 0.29 -22.93 5.16
CA ALA A 67 -0.33 -22.34 6.34
C ALA A 67 0.31 -21.00 6.75
N GLY A 68 1.65 -20.91 6.72
CA GLY A 68 2.38 -19.68 7.02
C GLY A 68 2.12 -18.59 5.99
N SER A 69 2.02 -18.97 4.71
CA SER A 69 1.74 -18.04 3.60
C SER A 69 0.37 -17.41 3.72
N ILE A 70 -0.66 -18.21 4.02
CA ILE A 70 -2.02 -17.71 4.21
C ILE A 70 -2.06 -16.71 5.36
N ARG A 71 -1.45 -17.05 6.51
CA ARG A 71 -1.40 -16.16 7.68
C ARG A 71 -0.72 -14.83 7.37
N ILE A 72 0.45 -14.87 6.71
CA ILE A 72 1.19 -13.67 6.33
C ILE A 72 0.38 -12.84 5.32
N TYR A 73 -0.17 -13.49 4.28
CA TYR A 73 -0.94 -12.82 3.25
C TYR A 73 -2.18 -12.12 3.81
N LEU A 74 -2.94 -12.78 4.69
CA LEU A 74 -4.08 -12.16 5.38
C LEU A 74 -3.66 -10.95 6.23
N SER A 75 -2.50 -11.03 6.90
CA SER A 75 -1.96 -9.91 7.66
C SER A 75 -1.64 -8.72 6.76
N LEU A 76 -1.02 -8.97 5.59
CA LEU A 76 -0.71 -7.94 4.60
C LEU A 76 -1.97 -7.29 4.02
N VAL A 77 -3.00 -8.08 3.71
CA VAL A 77 -4.31 -7.57 3.27
C VAL A 77 -4.96 -6.72 4.36
N HIS A 78 -4.90 -7.13 5.63
CA HIS A 78 -5.43 -6.35 6.73
C HIS A 78 -4.74 -4.97 6.86
N VAL A 79 -3.40 -4.95 6.78
CA VAL A 79 -2.62 -3.70 6.76
C VAL A 79 -3.03 -2.82 5.58
N TYR A 80 -3.17 -3.41 4.39
CA TYR A 80 -3.61 -2.69 3.21
C TYR A 80 -4.99 -2.03 3.42
N MET A 81 -5.98 -2.77 3.93
CA MET A 81 -7.32 -2.23 4.18
C MET A 81 -7.32 -1.11 5.22
N LYS A 82 -6.48 -1.22 6.27
CA LYS A 82 -6.29 -0.14 7.25
C LYS A 82 -5.67 1.12 6.62
N MET A 83 -4.67 0.95 5.75
CA MET A 83 -4.07 2.08 5.02
C MET A 83 -5.08 2.76 4.09
N GLN A 84 -5.98 2.01 3.43
CA GLN A 84 -7.06 2.59 2.62
C GLN A 84 -8.03 3.43 3.47
N GLN A 85 -8.41 2.96 4.66
CA GLN A 85 -9.25 3.71 5.59
C GLN A 85 -8.59 5.02 6.04
N VAL A 86 -7.30 4.98 6.38
CA VAL A 86 -6.54 6.18 6.75
C VAL A 86 -6.42 7.14 5.56
N GLY A 87 -6.07 6.64 4.38
CA GLY A 87 -6.00 7.43 3.16
C GLY A 87 -7.32 8.12 2.81
N TYR A 88 -8.44 7.41 2.98
CA TYR A 88 -9.78 7.97 2.83
C TYR A 88 -10.10 9.03 3.90
N GLY A 89 -9.73 8.80 5.15
CA GLY A 89 -9.88 9.78 6.22
C GLY A 89 -9.12 11.08 5.95
N VAL A 90 -7.88 10.96 5.48
CA VAL A 90 -7.08 12.13 5.05
C VAL A 90 -7.72 12.81 3.84
N TYR A 91 -8.17 12.04 2.84
CA TYR A 91 -8.80 12.58 1.64
C TYR A 91 -10.10 13.33 1.93
N THR A 92 -10.99 12.79 2.77
CA THR A 92 -12.26 13.44 3.12
C THR A 92 -12.08 14.72 3.95
N GLN A 93 -10.98 14.83 4.69
CA GLN A 93 -10.58 16.07 5.36
C GLN A 93 -10.00 17.12 4.39
N LEU A 94 -9.50 16.70 3.23
CA LEU A 94 -8.98 17.55 2.16
C LEU A 94 -10.12 17.97 1.21
N ARG A 95 -10.92 18.95 1.63
CA ARG A 95 -12.14 19.38 0.91
C ARG A 95 -11.83 20.10 -0.41
N THR A 96 -10.63 20.69 -0.57
CA THR A 96 -10.12 21.28 -1.81
C THR A 96 -8.61 21.09 -1.98
N GLN A 97 -8.10 21.22 -3.21
CA GLN A 97 -6.66 21.13 -3.53
C GLN A 97 -5.79 22.14 -2.74
N LYS A 98 -6.39 23.21 -2.21
CA LYS A 98 -5.73 24.19 -1.33
C LYS A 98 -5.43 23.64 0.08
N ASP A 99 -6.19 22.64 0.54
CA ASP A 99 -6.01 22.00 1.85
C ASP A 99 -4.87 20.96 1.84
N LEU A 100 -4.44 20.53 0.65
CA LEU A 100 -3.30 19.62 0.48
C LEU A 100 -1.97 20.29 0.81
N VAL A 101 -1.82 21.57 0.49
CA VAL A 101 -0.57 22.32 0.73
C VAL A 101 -0.16 22.33 2.20
N PRO A 102 -1.03 22.74 3.17
CA PRO A 102 -0.66 22.72 4.58
C PRO A 102 -0.48 21.29 5.12
N THR A 103 -1.22 20.31 4.61
CA THR A 103 -1.05 18.90 5.01
C THR A 103 0.28 18.34 4.53
N HIS A 104 0.70 18.66 3.31
CA HIS A 104 2.00 18.29 2.75
C HIS A 104 3.15 19.00 3.49
N GLU A 105 2.99 20.28 3.84
CA GLU A 105 3.96 21.00 4.65
C GLU A 105 4.09 20.42 6.05
N THR A 106 2.98 20.00 6.67
CA THR A 106 2.99 19.38 8.00
C THR A 106 3.67 18.01 7.97
N LEU A 107 3.35 17.18 6.97
CA LEU A 107 4.03 15.90 6.75
C LEU A 107 5.51 16.08 6.43
N ASN A 108 5.88 17.03 5.58
CA ASN A 108 7.30 17.33 5.30
C ASN A 108 8.03 17.80 6.56
N LYS A 109 7.41 18.66 7.38
CA LYS A 109 8.00 19.11 8.65
C LYS A 109 8.18 17.96 9.64
N LEU A 110 7.19 17.08 9.78
CA LEU A 110 7.31 15.90 10.65
C LEU A 110 8.42 14.96 10.19
N VAL A 111 8.53 14.72 8.87
CA VAL A 111 9.60 13.87 8.30
C VAL A 111 10.98 14.53 8.41
N THR A 112 11.08 15.85 8.30
CA THR A 112 12.37 16.56 8.45
C THR A 112 12.77 16.83 9.90
N LEU A 113 11.82 16.93 10.83
CA LEU A 113 12.09 17.02 12.26
C LEU A 113 12.66 15.70 12.81
N ASP A 114 12.14 14.55 12.38
CA ASP A 114 12.66 13.23 12.79
C ASP A 114 14.10 12.97 12.32
N ILE A 115 14.53 13.64 11.23
CA ILE A 115 15.91 13.56 10.69
C ILE A 115 16.88 14.45 11.50
N ASN A 116 16.38 15.51 12.13
CA ASN A 116 17.21 16.45 12.89
C ASN A 116 17.37 16.07 14.37
N ASP A 117 16.49 15.23 14.92
CA ASP A 117 16.61 14.70 16.30
C ASP A 117 17.45 13.41 16.39
N THR A 118 17.99 12.90 15.27
CA THR A 118 18.87 11.71 15.22
C THR A 118 20.34 12.02 14.90
N GLN A 119 20.77 13.27 15.01
CA GLN A 119 22.19 13.68 15.05
C GLN A 119 22.61 14.08 16.46
#